data_AF-A0A519QMY1-F1
#
_entry.id   AF-A0A519QMY1-F1
#
_cell.length_a   1.000
_cell.length_b   1.000
_cell.length_c   1.000
_cell.angle_alpha   90.00
_cell.angle_beta   90.00
_cell.angle_gamma   90.00
#
_symmetry.space_group_name_H-M   'P 1'
#
loop_
_entity.id
_entity.type
_entity.pdbx_description
1 polymer ?
#
loop_
_entity_poly.entity_id
_entity_poly.type
_entity_poly.pdbx_seq_one_letter_code
_entity_poly.pdbx_strand_id
1 'polypeptide(L)'
;MKLTARVRTAPTPLPITMAIAIVAAAWLSLFAAPTVQAQERGNAQAEQSQTLRNRGAPSRTPPPVGRYVSDSGEAFTLDRSGQRPLLRFDRRDETWVLRPTVAARGDVIYRNDAGQQILRLTPGGGMTVFTARAPGGSPASFTGPGETLAPPSLGPAQLFQLMARRSAMLSQNMGRLIEINVDTDEEAEGLTVEALILSTDAVLRIARSPTNRSSLNQLRRIIIVQGGSATVTYARGELRIVVAPTQGVAGRPSSARVIRAFLPQDPTPGR
;
A
#
# COMPACT_ATOMS: atom_id res chain seq x y z
N MET A 1 -19.88 29.88 -39.97
CA MET A 1 -19.61 29.47 -41.37
C MET A 1 -18.16 29.04 -41.50
N LYS A 2 -17.85 28.20 -42.50
CA LYS A 2 -16.53 27.69 -42.92
C LYS A 2 -15.86 26.64 -41.99
N LEU A 3 -15.92 25.39 -42.44
CA LEU A 3 -14.99 24.32 -42.09
C LEU A 3 -13.58 24.68 -42.61
N THR A 4 -12.55 24.08 -42.01
CA THR A 4 -11.50 23.41 -42.79
C THR A 4 -10.80 22.33 -41.96
N ALA A 5 -10.98 21.08 -42.37
CA ALA A 5 -10.17 19.95 -41.93
C ALA A 5 -9.35 19.44 -43.12
N ARG A 6 -8.05 19.17 -42.92
CA ARG A 6 -7.12 18.37 -43.77
C ARG A 6 -5.71 18.45 -43.14
N VAL A 7 -4.78 17.51 -43.30
CA VAL A 7 -4.84 16.05 -43.52
C VAL A 7 -3.44 15.48 -43.17
N ARG A 8 -3.33 14.16 -42.94
CA ARG A 8 -2.07 13.42 -42.70
C ARG A 8 -0.87 13.80 -43.59
N THR A 9 0.34 13.61 -43.06
CA THR A 9 1.39 12.80 -43.73
C THR A 9 2.49 12.29 -42.78
N ALA A 10 2.71 10.97 -42.81
CA ALA A 10 3.97 10.26 -42.56
C ALA A 10 3.96 9.06 -43.56
N PRO A 11 5.02 8.80 -44.33
CA PRO A 11 6.12 7.89 -43.94
C PRO A 11 7.50 8.52 -44.33
N THR A 12 8.67 7.87 -44.52
CA THR A 12 9.09 6.44 -44.68
C THR A 12 10.59 6.33 -44.33
N PRO A 13 11.13 5.19 -43.83
CA PRO A 13 12.57 5.03 -43.60
C PRO A 13 13.37 4.78 -44.90
N LEU A 14 14.67 5.09 -44.87
CA LEU A 14 15.63 4.82 -45.95
C LEU A 14 16.61 3.71 -45.55
N PRO A 15 16.57 2.53 -46.19
CA PRO A 15 17.71 1.61 -46.24
C PRO A 15 18.59 1.93 -47.46
N ILE A 16 19.89 2.12 -47.26
CA ILE A 16 20.85 2.30 -48.37
C ILE A 16 21.40 0.94 -48.80
N THR A 17 21.26 0.68 -50.10
CA THR A 17 21.65 -0.56 -50.80
C THR A 17 23.06 -0.44 -51.41
N MET A 18 23.58 -1.58 -51.90
CA MET A 18 24.65 -1.71 -52.91
C MET A 18 26.12 -1.48 -52.44
N ALA A 19 27.13 -2.16 -53.01
CA ALA A 19 27.12 -3.33 -53.90
C ALA A 19 28.48 -4.06 -53.98
N ILE A 20 28.39 -5.37 -54.24
CA ILE A 20 29.17 -6.18 -55.23
C ILE A 20 30.63 -5.77 -55.53
N ALA A 21 31.55 -6.72 -55.32
CA ALA A 21 32.64 -7.01 -56.25
C ALA A 21 32.96 -8.52 -56.26
N ILE A 22 33.10 -9.10 -57.45
CA ILE A 22 33.49 -10.49 -57.71
C ILE A 22 34.87 -10.46 -58.38
N VAL A 23 35.75 -11.44 -58.09
CA VAL A 23 36.55 -12.24 -59.07
C VAL A 23 37.56 -13.11 -58.31
N ALA A 24 37.83 -14.28 -58.87
CA ALA A 24 38.57 -15.37 -58.26
C ALA A 24 40.10 -15.26 -58.40
N ALA A 25 40.81 -15.91 -57.50
CA ALA A 25 41.90 -16.82 -57.84
C ALA A 25 42.06 -17.86 -56.71
N ALA A 26 42.23 -19.14 -57.06
CA ALA A 26 42.82 -20.10 -56.14
C ALA A 26 44.31 -19.74 -55.91
N TRP A 27 44.95 -20.32 -54.89
CA TRP A 27 46.30 -20.91 -54.97
C TRP A 27 46.55 -21.72 -53.68
N LEU A 28 47.33 -22.79 -53.80
CA LEU A 28 47.48 -23.83 -52.79
C LEU A 28 48.76 -23.59 -51.97
N SER A 29 48.67 -23.50 -50.63
CA SER A 29 49.86 -23.49 -49.75
C SER A 29 49.55 -24.10 -48.38
N LEU A 30 50.27 -25.17 -48.02
CA LEU A 30 50.29 -25.77 -46.69
C LEU A 30 50.91 -24.79 -45.66
N PHE A 31 50.22 -24.50 -44.56
CA PHE A 31 50.87 -24.11 -43.31
C PHE A 31 50.15 -24.73 -42.10
N ALA A 32 50.93 -25.18 -41.13
CA ALA A 32 50.46 -25.95 -39.99
C ALA A 32 49.66 -25.10 -39.00
N ALA A 33 48.55 -25.64 -38.49
CA ALA A 33 47.80 -25.04 -37.41
C ALA A 33 48.41 -25.42 -36.05
N PRO A 34 48.76 -24.46 -35.17
CA PRO A 34 48.91 -24.76 -33.76
C PRO A 34 47.52 -24.99 -33.15
N THR A 35 47.33 -26.14 -32.49
CA THR A 35 46.13 -26.39 -31.71
C THR A 35 46.12 -25.48 -30.48
N VAL A 36 45.28 -24.44 -30.52
CA VAL A 36 45.05 -23.56 -29.36
C VAL A 36 44.40 -24.37 -28.24
N GLN A 37 45.18 -24.77 -27.25
CA GLN A 37 44.68 -25.52 -26.10
C GLN A 37 43.90 -24.62 -25.13
N ALA A 38 42.71 -25.09 -24.76
CA ALA A 38 42.06 -24.85 -23.46
C ALA A 38 41.69 -23.40 -23.09
N GLN A 39 40.71 -22.84 -23.81
CA GLN A 39 39.79 -21.81 -23.29
C GLN A 39 38.83 -22.40 -22.22
N GLU A 40 39.35 -23.04 -21.17
CA GLU A 40 38.53 -23.65 -20.09
C GLU A 40 38.68 -22.97 -18.73
N ARG A 41 39.78 -22.24 -18.48
CA ARG A 41 40.03 -21.61 -17.17
C ARG A 41 39.12 -20.41 -16.86
N GLY A 42 38.51 -19.79 -17.87
CA GLY A 42 37.57 -18.67 -17.69
C GLY A 42 36.22 -19.10 -17.11
N ASN A 43 35.70 -20.27 -17.51
CA ASN A 43 34.38 -20.73 -17.08
C ASN A 43 34.38 -21.25 -15.66
N ALA A 44 35.42 -21.96 -15.21
CA ALA A 44 35.50 -22.47 -13.84
C ALA A 44 35.39 -21.35 -12.77
N GLN A 45 35.95 -20.17 -13.02
CA GLN A 45 35.81 -19.02 -12.11
C GLN A 45 34.43 -18.34 -12.20
N ALA A 46 33.82 -18.30 -13.40
CA ALA A 46 32.45 -17.82 -13.58
C ALA A 46 31.43 -18.77 -12.91
N GLU A 47 31.62 -20.08 -13.02
CA GLU A 47 30.81 -21.12 -12.39
C GLU A 47 31.01 -21.18 -10.88
N GLN A 48 32.25 -21.00 -10.38
CA GLN A 48 32.50 -20.86 -8.94
C GLN A 48 31.85 -19.60 -8.38
N SER A 49 31.94 -18.45 -9.06
CA SER A 49 31.28 -17.22 -8.60
C SER A 49 29.74 -17.27 -8.74
N GLN A 50 29.20 -17.98 -9.73
CA GLN A 50 27.76 -18.29 -9.81
C GLN A 50 27.32 -19.24 -8.68
N THR A 51 28.04 -20.33 -8.43
CA THR A 51 27.69 -21.29 -7.36
C THR A 51 27.86 -20.69 -5.96
N LEU A 52 28.85 -19.83 -5.72
CA LEU A 52 28.96 -19.02 -4.49
C LEU A 52 27.77 -18.06 -4.34
N ARG A 53 27.35 -17.39 -5.42
CA ARG A 53 26.18 -16.51 -5.45
C ARG A 53 24.86 -17.27 -5.24
N ASN A 54 24.77 -18.53 -5.67
CA ASN A 54 23.60 -19.40 -5.48
C ASN A 54 23.57 -20.09 -4.09
N ARG A 55 24.73 -20.40 -3.51
CA ARG A 55 24.88 -21.10 -2.22
C ARG A 55 24.71 -20.17 -1.00
N GLY A 56 24.72 -18.85 -1.21
CA GLY A 56 24.68 -17.83 -0.14
C GLY A 56 23.41 -16.97 -0.05
N ALA A 57 22.39 -17.22 -0.89
CA ALA A 57 21.10 -16.55 -0.72
C ALA A 57 20.30 -17.27 0.38
N PRO A 58 20.06 -16.68 1.56
CA PRO A 58 19.15 -17.28 2.53
C PRO A 58 17.78 -17.44 1.85
N SER A 59 17.17 -18.62 2.01
CA SER A 59 15.82 -18.87 1.55
C SER A 59 14.91 -17.81 2.14
N ARG A 60 14.39 -16.93 1.26
CA ARG A 60 13.51 -15.81 1.63
C ARG A 60 12.12 -16.34 1.97
N THR A 61 12.02 -17.21 2.97
CA THR A 61 10.75 -17.73 3.46
C THR A 61 9.95 -16.56 4.00
N PRO A 62 8.87 -16.16 3.31
CA PRO A 62 8.16 -14.96 3.69
C PRO A 62 7.35 -15.27 4.96
N PRO A 63 7.26 -14.37 5.95
CA PRO A 63 6.78 -14.67 7.30
C PRO A 63 5.35 -15.26 7.27
N PRO A 64 5.04 -16.33 8.04
CA PRO A 64 3.73 -16.99 7.97
C PRO A 64 2.54 -16.02 8.01
N VAL A 65 1.46 -16.34 7.30
CA VAL A 65 0.18 -15.66 7.50
C VAL A 65 -0.41 -16.13 8.82
N GLY A 66 -0.86 -15.20 9.66
CA GLY A 66 -1.53 -15.53 10.91
C GLY A 66 -1.25 -14.55 12.05
N ARG A 67 -1.33 -15.05 13.28
CA ARG A 67 -1.26 -14.26 14.51
C ARG A 67 0.17 -14.18 15.04
N TYR A 68 0.51 -13.00 15.53
CA TYR A 68 1.80 -12.64 16.09
C TYR A 68 1.61 -11.94 17.42
N VAL A 69 2.60 -12.07 18.29
CA VAL A 69 2.69 -11.34 19.57
C VAL A 69 4.04 -10.66 19.65
N SER A 70 4.04 -9.37 19.99
CA SER A 70 5.26 -8.63 20.27
C SER A 70 5.76 -8.81 21.71
N ASP A 71 7.04 -8.61 21.94
CA ASP A 71 7.65 -8.63 23.29
C ASP A 71 7.00 -7.60 24.23
N SER A 72 6.46 -6.51 23.68
CA SER A 72 5.64 -5.52 24.40
C SER A 72 4.20 -5.97 24.71
N GLY A 73 3.87 -7.24 24.46
CA GLY A 73 2.54 -7.83 24.71
C GLY A 73 1.44 -7.30 23.78
N GLU A 74 1.78 -6.79 22.59
CA GLU A 74 0.84 -6.31 21.58
C GLU A 74 0.65 -7.38 20.49
N ALA A 75 -0.52 -8.02 20.52
CA ALA A 75 -0.91 -9.08 19.59
C ALA A 75 -1.61 -8.51 18.35
N PHE A 76 -1.37 -9.13 17.20
CA PHE A 76 -1.95 -8.75 15.91
C PHE A 76 -2.01 -9.91 14.94
N THR A 77 -2.92 -9.82 13.97
CA THR A 77 -2.98 -10.72 12.81
C THR A 77 -2.39 -10.03 11.58
N LEU A 78 -1.52 -10.74 10.86
CA LEU A 78 -0.92 -10.34 9.59
C LEU A 78 -1.44 -11.28 8.49
N ASP A 79 -2.33 -10.76 7.65
CA ASP A 79 -2.86 -11.44 6.48
C ASP A 79 -2.10 -10.98 5.22
N ARG A 80 -1.66 -11.94 4.41
CA ARG A 80 -0.91 -11.70 3.17
C ARG A 80 -1.43 -12.54 2.01
N SER A 81 -2.66 -13.06 2.15
CA SER A 81 -3.36 -13.85 1.12
C SER A 81 -3.85 -12.99 -0.06
N GLY A 82 -4.27 -11.76 0.21
CA GLY A 82 -4.70 -10.78 -0.79
C GLY A 82 -3.56 -10.01 -1.46
N GLN A 83 -3.90 -9.20 -2.47
CA GLN A 83 -2.95 -8.38 -3.25
C GLN A 83 -2.09 -7.41 -2.42
N ARG A 84 -2.56 -7.01 -1.23
CA ARG A 84 -1.85 -6.14 -0.30
C ARG A 84 -1.92 -6.75 1.09
N PRO A 85 -0.79 -6.82 1.83
CA PRO A 85 -0.82 -7.29 3.21
C PRO A 85 -1.74 -6.43 4.08
N LEU A 86 -2.53 -7.09 4.92
CA LEU A 86 -3.43 -6.49 5.88
C LEU A 86 -2.93 -6.79 7.29
N LEU A 87 -3.09 -5.83 8.21
CA LEU A 87 -2.74 -6.00 9.61
C LEU A 87 -3.83 -5.44 10.51
N ARG A 88 -4.32 -6.24 11.44
CA ARG A 88 -5.27 -5.83 12.48
C ARG A 88 -4.68 -6.17 13.85
N PHE A 89 -4.69 -5.21 14.79
CA PHE A 89 -4.29 -5.47 16.17
C PHE A 89 -5.46 -6.05 16.96
N ASP A 90 -5.23 -7.04 17.82
CA ASP A 90 -6.28 -7.70 18.59
C ASP A 90 -7.03 -6.75 19.55
N ARG A 91 -6.44 -5.57 19.84
CA ARG A 91 -7.01 -4.51 20.68
C ARG A 91 -7.53 -3.30 19.88
N ARG A 92 -7.64 -3.39 18.55
CA ARG A 92 -8.12 -2.32 17.67
C ARG A 92 -8.84 -2.91 16.46
N ASP A 93 -10.10 -2.56 16.30
CA ASP A 93 -10.96 -3.06 15.20
C ASP A 93 -10.62 -2.47 13.82
N GLU A 94 -9.41 -1.92 13.64
CA GLU A 94 -8.94 -1.34 12.40
C GLU A 94 -7.97 -2.26 11.66
N THR A 95 -8.38 -2.69 10.46
CA THR A 95 -7.55 -3.41 9.51
C THR A 95 -6.76 -2.43 8.62
N TRP A 96 -5.46 -2.27 8.90
CA TRP A 96 -4.56 -1.45 8.09
C TRP A 96 -4.10 -2.18 6.83
N VAL A 97 -4.23 -1.50 5.69
CA VAL A 97 -3.62 -1.92 4.42
C VAL A 97 -2.17 -1.46 4.41
N LEU A 98 -1.26 -2.43 4.30
CA LEU A 98 0.17 -2.20 4.35
C LEU A 98 0.75 -2.01 2.94
N ARG A 99 1.63 -1.02 2.82
CA ARG A 99 2.39 -0.71 1.60
C ARG A 99 3.86 -1.07 1.87
N PRO A 100 4.44 -2.06 1.18
CA PRO A 100 5.85 -2.40 1.33
C PRO A 100 6.74 -1.32 0.71
N THR A 101 7.91 -1.12 1.30
CA THR A 101 9.00 -0.30 0.76
C THR A 101 10.30 -0.99 1.11
N VAL A 102 11.15 -1.24 0.10
CA VAL A 102 12.47 -1.85 0.33
C VAL A 102 13.37 -0.84 1.04
N ALA A 103 14.09 -1.30 2.04
CA ALA A 103 15.04 -0.53 2.83
C ALA A 103 16.45 -1.12 2.75
N ALA A 104 17.40 -0.50 3.46
CA ALA A 104 18.78 -0.96 3.50
C ALA A 104 18.89 -2.43 3.94
N ARG A 105 19.93 -3.13 3.47
CA ARG A 105 20.23 -4.55 3.77
C ARG A 105 19.15 -5.56 3.37
N GLY A 106 18.18 -5.16 2.53
CA GLY A 106 17.12 -6.04 2.04
C GLY A 106 15.90 -6.13 2.96
N ASP A 107 15.83 -5.29 4.00
CA ASP A 107 14.65 -5.17 4.84
C ASP A 107 13.44 -4.67 4.03
N VAL A 108 12.24 -5.05 4.44
CA VAL A 108 10.97 -4.50 3.94
C VAL A 108 10.29 -3.73 5.06
N ILE A 109 10.10 -2.43 4.87
CA ILE A 109 9.32 -1.57 5.76
C ILE A 109 7.90 -1.52 5.22
N TYR A 110 6.92 -1.89 6.04
CA TYR A 110 5.51 -1.73 5.73
C TYR A 110 4.96 -0.48 6.40
N ARG A 111 4.27 0.33 5.59
CA ARG A 111 3.62 1.57 6.02
C ARG A 111 2.12 1.52 5.81
N ASN A 112 1.35 2.20 6.65
CA ASN A 112 -0.08 2.44 6.38
C ASN A 112 -0.26 3.52 5.28
N ASP A 113 -1.50 3.85 4.95
CA ASP A 113 -1.86 4.87 3.96
C ASP A 113 -1.52 6.32 4.37
N ALA A 114 -1.28 6.55 5.67
CA ALA A 114 -0.69 7.76 6.22
C ALA A 114 0.87 7.72 6.22
N GLY A 115 1.49 6.66 5.69
CA GLY A 115 2.96 6.55 5.61
C GLY A 115 3.64 6.27 6.95
N GLN A 116 2.88 6.05 8.03
CA GLN A 116 3.44 5.64 9.32
C GLN A 116 4.02 4.23 9.18
N GLN A 117 5.24 4.02 9.69
CA GLN A 117 5.85 2.70 9.75
C GLN A 117 5.11 1.84 10.78
N ILE A 118 4.63 0.68 10.34
CA ILE A 118 3.85 -0.27 11.15
C ILE A 118 4.66 -1.53 11.43
N LEU A 119 5.39 -2.02 10.43
CA LEU A 119 6.10 -3.28 10.49
C LEU A 119 7.44 -3.13 9.75
N ARG A 120 8.49 -3.77 10.27
CA ARG A 120 9.74 -4.02 9.55
C ARG A 120 9.94 -5.52 9.51
N LEU A 121 10.28 -6.04 8.34
CA LEU A 121 10.63 -7.42 8.11
C LEU A 121 12.08 -7.49 7.62
N THR A 122 12.90 -8.30 8.29
CA THR A 122 14.28 -8.57 7.86
C THR A 122 14.33 -9.69 6.82
N PRO A 123 15.39 -9.80 5.99
CA PRO A 123 15.55 -10.90 5.05
C PRO A 123 15.47 -12.30 5.66
N GLY A 124 15.87 -12.44 6.93
CA GLY A 124 15.82 -13.70 7.69
C GLY A 124 14.47 -13.99 8.36
N GLY A 125 13.39 -13.26 8.02
CA GLY A 125 12.06 -13.48 8.56
C GLY A 125 11.79 -12.85 9.93
N GLY A 126 12.82 -12.36 10.62
CA GLY A 126 12.68 -11.61 11.88
C GLY A 126 11.87 -10.33 11.68
N MET A 127 10.90 -10.09 12.57
CA MET A 127 9.87 -9.07 12.39
C MET A 127 9.81 -8.12 13.59
N THR A 128 9.56 -6.83 13.32
CA THR A 128 9.45 -5.77 14.33
C THR A 128 8.20 -4.96 14.07
N VAL A 129 7.31 -4.85 15.06
CA VAL A 129 6.10 -4.02 15.01
C VAL A 129 6.35 -2.66 15.65
N PHE A 130 5.81 -1.60 15.06
CA PHE A 130 5.97 -0.22 15.50
C PHE A 130 4.60 0.33 15.91
N THR A 131 4.48 0.72 17.18
CA THR A 131 3.21 1.21 17.74
C THR A 131 3.45 2.44 18.60
N ALA A 132 2.38 3.17 18.93
CA ALA A 132 2.49 4.36 19.78
C ALA A 132 3.06 4.08 21.20
N ARG A 133 3.03 2.82 21.66
CA ARG A 133 3.63 2.37 22.92
C ARG A 133 5.07 1.88 22.76
N ALA A 134 5.44 1.41 21.58
CA ALA A 134 6.79 0.98 21.22
C ALA A 134 7.26 1.71 19.95
N PRO A 135 7.55 3.02 20.02
CA PRO A 135 7.93 3.82 18.84
C PRO A 135 9.31 3.43 18.28
N GLY A 136 10.21 2.90 19.12
CA GLY A 136 11.47 2.30 18.67
C GLY A 136 11.32 0.94 17.97
N GLY A 137 10.11 0.38 17.96
CA GLY A 137 9.81 -0.97 17.51
C GLY A 137 9.88 -1.99 18.65
N SER A 138 9.14 -3.09 18.49
CA SER A 138 9.16 -4.25 19.37
C SER A 138 9.27 -5.51 18.50
N PRO A 139 10.19 -6.45 18.79
CA PRO A 139 10.25 -7.73 18.08
C PRO A 139 8.91 -8.46 18.21
N ALA A 140 8.55 -9.23 17.19
CA ALA A 140 7.28 -9.97 17.15
C ALA A 140 7.47 -11.38 16.61
N SER A 141 6.92 -12.35 17.35
CA SER A 141 7.04 -13.78 17.09
C SER A 141 5.70 -14.36 16.64
N PHE A 142 5.74 -15.35 15.73
CA PHE A 142 4.55 -16.04 15.25
C PHE A 142 3.98 -16.94 16.36
N THR A 143 2.66 -16.88 16.57
CA THR A 143 1.97 -17.64 17.63
C THR A 143 0.94 -18.64 17.11
N GLY A 144 0.62 -18.63 15.82
CA GLY A 144 -0.34 -19.56 15.22
C GLY A 144 -1.09 -18.99 14.01
N PRO A 145 -1.96 -19.78 13.37
CA PRO A 145 -2.83 -19.28 12.32
C PRO A 145 -3.70 -18.11 12.83
N GLY A 146 -4.14 -17.26 11.92
CA GLY A 146 -4.97 -16.09 12.21
C GLY A 146 -6.13 -15.97 11.21
N GLU A 147 -7.07 -15.09 11.53
CA GLU A 147 -8.27 -14.85 10.73
C GLU A 147 -7.94 -14.10 9.41
N THR A 148 -8.67 -14.43 8.34
CA THR A 148 -8.67 -13.62 7.11
C THR A 148 -9.29 -12.25 7.38
N LEU A 149 -8.61 -11.17 6.99
CA LEU A 149 -9.02 -9.80 7.33
C LEU A 149 -9.91 -9.16 6.25
N ALA A 150 -10.97 -9.87 5.85
CA ALA A 150 -11.93 -9.38 4.85
C ALA A 150 -12.80 -8.23 5.39
N PRO A 151 -13.17 -7.23 4.56
CA PRO A 151 -14.15 -6.21 4.93
C PRO A 151 -15.51 -6.80 5.32
N PRO A 152 -16.18 -6.31 6.38
CA PRO A 152 -17.55 -6.67 6.68
C PRO A 152 -18.52 -6.05 5.66
N SER A 153 -19.45 -6.86 5.13
CA SER A 153 -20.67 -6.39 4.48
C SER A 153 -21.83 -6.33 5.49
N LEU A 154 -22.85 -5.51 5.22
CA LEU A 154 -24.00 -5.26 6.10
C LEU A 154 -25.37 -5.21 5.41
N GLY A 155 -25.47 -4.89 4.12
CA GLY A 155 -26.74 -4.61 3.48
C GLY A 155 -27.36 -3.25 3.88
N PRO A 156 -28.27 -2.67 3.07
CA PRO A 156 -28.66 -1.25 3.21
C PRO A 156 -29.32 -0.90 4.55
N ALA A 157 -30.21 -1.75 5.06
CA ALA A 157 -30.94 -1.48 6.31
C ALA A 157 -30.02 -1.47 7.54
N GLN A 158 -29.03 -2.37 7.59
CA GLN A 158 -28.08 -2.44 8.71
C GLN A 158 -27.05 -1.31 8.63
N LEU A 159 -26.64 -0.91 7.42
CA LEU A 159 -25.82 0.27 7.19
C LEU A 159 -26.53 1.55 7.67
N PHE A 160 -27.81 1.75 7.32
CA PHE A 160 -28.58 2.90 7.81
C PHE A 160 -28.71 2.91 9.34
N GLN A 161 -28.97 1.76 9.97
CA GLN A 161 -28.96 1.65 11.44
C GLN A 161 -27.58 1.96 12.04
N LEU A 162 -26.49 1.53 11.40
CA LEU A 162 -25.13 1.86 11.82
C LEU A 162 -24.86 3.37 11.71
N MET A 163 -25.24 4.01 10.60
CA MET A 163 -25.14 5.47 10.41
C MET A 163 -25.89 6.22 11.51
N ALA A 164 -27.16 5.86 11.76
CA ALA A 164 -27.98 6.49 12.80
C ALA A 164 -27.35 6.35 14.21
N ARG A 165 -26.91 5.14 14.58
CA ARG A 165 -26.22 4.89 15.86
C ARG A 165 -24.91 5.69 15.98
N ARG A 166 -24.08 5.72 14.94
CA ARG A 166 -22.80 6.46 14.95
C ARG A 166 -23.01 7.97 14.95
N SER A 167 -24.00 8.49 14.23
CA SER A 167 -24.41 9.90 14.24
C SER A 167 -24.90 10.33 15.63
N ALA A 168 -25.78 9.55 16.26
CA ALA A 168 -26.25 9.82 17.61
C ALA A 168 -25.10 9.81 18.64
N MET A 169 -24.21 8.82 18.58
CA MET A 169 -23.03 8.72 19.44
C MET A 169 -22.08 9.91 19.27
N LEU A 170 -21.76 10.30 18.02
CA LEU A 170 -20.96 11.50 17.75
C LEU A 170 -21.65 12.75 18.27
N SER A 171 -22.95 12.89 18.04
CA SER A 171 -23.71 14.08 18.44
C SER A 171 -23.73 14.26 19.96
N GLN A 172 -23.92 13.17 20.71
CA GLN A 172 -23.83 13.16 22.18
C GLN A 172 -22.42 13.55 22.67
N ASN A 173 -21.36 13.00 22.08
CA ASN A 173 -19.97 13.33 22.45
C ASN A 173 -19.58 14.77 22.06
N MET A 174 -20.23 15.36 21.05
CA MET A 174 -19.94 16.69 20.50
C MET A 174 -20.85 17.81 21.05
N GLY A 175 -21.91 17.47 21.81
CA GLY A 175 -22.88 18.44 22.32
C GLY A 175 -23.69 19.18 21.23
N ARG A 176 -23.78 18.60 20.03
CA ARG A 176 -24.48 19.17 18.85
C ARG A 176 -24.76 18.08 17.82
N LEU A 177 -25.73 18.26 16.94
CA LEU A 177 -25.99 17.33 15.85
C LEU A 177 -24.76 17.19 14.92
N ILE A 178 -24.39 15.95 14.63
CA ILE A 178 -23.42 15.55 13.60
C ILE A 178 -24.12 14.63 12.60
N GLU A 179 -24.41 15.16 11.41
CA GLU A 179 -25.01 14.41 10.31
C GLU A 179 -24.00 13.40 9.74
N ILE A 180 -24.49 12.24 9.28
CA ILE A 180 -23.70 11.28 8.52
C ILE A 180 -24.49 10.91 7.28
N ASN A 181 -23.94 11.23 6.10
CA ASN A 181 -24.52 10.91 4.81
C ASN A 181 -23.60 9.94 4.05
N VAL A 182 -24.21 9.00 3.34
CA VAL A 182 -23.54 7.99 2.52
C VAL A 182 -24.19 8.02 1.14
N ASP A 183 -23.35 8.09 0.11
CA ASP A 183 -23.74 8.12 -1.31
C ASP A 183 -22.74 7.25 -2.10
N THR A 184 -22.96 5.94 -2.05
CA THR A 184 -22.06 4.90 -2.59
C THR A 184 -22.87 3.72 -3.12
N ASP A 185 -22.40 3.09 -4.20
CA ASP A 185 -23.05 1.93 -4.80
C ASP A 185 -22.83 0.65 -3.97
N GLU A 186 -23.57 -0.41 -4.28
CA GLU A 186 -23.47 -1.73 -3.62
C GLU A 186 -22.05 -2.33 -3.71
N GLU A 187 -21.32 -2.10 -4.82
CA GLU A 187 -19.91 -2.53 -4.97
C GLU A 187 -18.99 -1.94 -3.89
N ALA A 188 -19.32 -0.74 -3.38
CA ALA A 188 -18.53 -0.07 -2.36
C ALA A 188 -18.92 -0.44 -0.92
N GLU A 189 -19.99 -1.21 -0.70
CA GLU A 189 -20.65 -1.35 0.61
C GLU A 189 -19.67 -1.68 1.74
N GLY A 190 -18.84 -2.71 1.59
CA GLY A 190 -17.88 -3.10 2.64
C GLY A 190 -16.83 -2.03 2.94
N LEU A 191 -16.38 -1.28 1.93
CA LEU A 191 -15.49 -0.12 2.11
C LEU A 191 -16.21 1.04 2.81
N THR A 192 -17.50 1.25 2.50
CA THR A 192 -18.37 2.25 3.13
C THR A 192 -18.61 1.93 4.61
N VAL A 193 -18.88 0.67 4.95
CA VAL A 193 -19.03 0.19 6.33
C VAL A 193 -17.75 0.44 7.14
N GLU A 194 -16.60 0.03 6.62
CA GLU A 194 -15.31 0.29 7.30
C GLU A 194 -15.00 1.79 7.37
N ALA A 195 -15.20 2.56 6.30
CA ALA A 195 -14.98 4.01 6.29
C ALA A 195 -15.84 4.74 7.33
N LEU A 196 -17.10 4.31 7.52
CA LEU A 196 -18.01 4.83 8.55
C LEU A 196 -17.51 4.53 9.96
N ILE A 197 -17.10 3.28 10.22
CA ILE A 197 -16.54 2.86 11.52
C ILE A 197 -15.25 3.64 11.81
N LEU A 198 -14.26 3.57 10.91
CA LEU A 198 -12.94 4.15 11.11
C LEU A 198 -12.95 5.68 11.21
N SER A 199 -13.83 6.37 10.47
CA SER A 199 -13.95 7.83 10.57
C SER A 199 -14.64 8.29 11.85
N THR A 200 -15.70 7.59 12.29
CA THR A 200 -16.40 7.93 13.53
C THR A 200 -15.52 7.64 14.75
N ASP A 201 -14.77 6.53 14.75
CA ASP A 201 -13.77 6.21 15.78
C ASP A 201 -12.57 7.19 15.78
N ALA A 202 -12.13 7.64 14.60
CA ALA A 202 -11.13 8.70 14.48
C ALA A 202 -11.59 10.03 15.10
N VAL A 203 -12.83 10.46 14.82
CA VAL A 203 -13.43 11.67 15.41
C VAL A 203 -13.57 11.54 16.92
N LEU A 204 -14.04 10.39 17.43
CA LEU A 204 -14.12 10.13 18.88
C LEU A 204 -12.74 10.15 19.55
N ARG A 205 -11.70 9.67 18.87
CA ARG A 205 -10.32 9.71 19.37
C ARG A 205 -9.77 11.13 19.44
N ILE A 206 -10.08 11.99 18.46
CA ILE A 206 -9.74 13.43 18.51
C ILE A 206 -10.51 14.13 19.62
N ALA A 207 -11.81 13.84 19.78
CA ALA A 207 -12.66 14.41 20.82
C ALA A 207 -12.13 14.16 22.24
N ARG A 208 -11.58 12.97 22.48
CA ARG A 208 -10.94 12.57 23.75
C ARG A 208 -9.52 13.14 23.94
N SER A 209 -8.93 13.77 22.93
CA SER A 209 -7.59 14.35 23.00
C SER A 209 -7.66 15.82 23.46
N PRO A 210 -7.11 16.18 24.64
CA PRO A 210 -7.22 17.55 25.17
C PRO A 210 -6.67 18.62 24.22
N THR A 211 -5.55 18.30 23.54
CA THR A 211 -4.86 19.18 22.58
C THR A 211 -5.61 19.32 21.25
N ASN A 212 -6.18 18.22 20.75
CA ASN A 212 -6.71 18.17 19.39
C ASN A 212 -8.23 18.40 19.29
N ARG A 213 -8.99 18.29 20.39
CA ARG A 213 -10.47 18.39 20.37
C ARG A 213 -11.01 19.66 19.71
N SER A 214 -10.26 20.76 19.75
CA SER A 214 -10.65 22.06 19.16
C SER A 214 -10.75 22.04 17.64
N SER A 215 -10.03 21.16 16.94
CA SER A 215 -10.13 21.01 15.47
C SER A 215 -11.52 20.52 15.03
N LEU A 216 -12.24 19.83 15.91
CA LEU A 216 -13.60 19.36 15.65
C LEU A 216 -14.65 20.44 15.81
N ASN A 217 -14.36 21.63 16.38
CA ASN A 217 -15.38 22.63 16.76
C ASN A 217 -16.34 22.99 15.61
N GLN A 218 -15.84 23.02 14.37
CA GLN A 218 -16.64 23.31 13.18
C GLN A 218 -17.33 22.08 12.56
N LEU A 219 -16.98 20.85 12.95
CA LEU A 219 -17.59 19.63 12.40
C LEU A 219 -19.10 19.65 12.63
N ARG A 220 -19.85 19.47 11.55
CA ARG A 220 -21.32 19.36 11.49
C ARG A 220 -21.78 18.12 10.74
N ARG A 221 -20.97 17.61 9.81
CA ARG A 221 -21.34 16.48 8.95
C ARG A 221 -20.14 15.64 8.53
N ILE A 222 -20.39 14.36 8.31
CA ILE A 222 -19.50 13.43 7.62
C ILE A 222 -20.22 12.99 6.34
N ILE A 223 -19.55 13.06 5.19
CA ILE A 223 -20.07 12.55 3.91
C ILE A 223 -19.12 11.50 3.37
N ILE A 224 -19.62 10.29 3.13
CA ILE A 224 -18.90 9.20 2.48
C ILE A 224 -19.44 9.05 1.06
N VAL A 225 -18.57 9.15 0.06
CA VAL A 225 -18.91 9.01 -1.36
C VAL A 225 -17.97 8.03 -2.07
N GLN A 226 -18.40 7.54 -3.23
CA GLN A 226 -17.57 6.74 -4.13
C GLN A 226 -16.76 7.63 -5.08
N GLY A 227 -15.60 7.15 -5.53
CA GLY A 227 -14.79 7.82 -6.54
C GLY A 227 -13.56 7.01 -6.98
N GLY A 228 -12.76 7.58 -7.88
CA GLY A 228 -11.61 6.87 -8.47
C GLY A 228 -10.38 6.70 -7.58
N SER A 229 -10.33 7.30 -6.39
CA SER A 229 -9.19 7.17 -5.45
C SER A 229 -9.52 7.57 -4.01
N ALA A 230 -9.02 6.78 -3.05
CA ALA A 230 -9.24 6.97 -1.62
C ALA A 230 -8.73 8.32 -1.11
N THR A 231 -9.63 9.19 -0.65
CA THR A 231 -9.32 10.58 -0.25
C THR A 231 -10.05 10.97 1.03
N VAL A 232 -9.46 11.83 1.85
CA VAL A 232 -10.14 12.50 2.97
C VAL A 232 -9.84 13.99 2.91
N THR A 233 -10.85 14.82 3.03
CA THR A 233 -10.72 16.27 3.19
C THR A 233 -11.63 16.75 4.31
N TYR A 234 -11.18 17.74 5.08
CA TYR A 234 -12.01 18.44 6.06
C TYR A 234 -12.00 19.92 5.74
N ALA A 235 -13.17 20.49 5.46
CA ALA A 235 -13.32 21.91 5.14
C ALA A 235 -14.72 22.40 5.51
N ARG A 236 -14.83 23.63 6.03
CA ARG A 236 -16.11 24.30 6.34
C ARG A 236 -17.08 23.45 7.19
N GLY A 237 -16.55 22.63 8.08
CA GLY A 237 -17.34 21.74 8.95
C GLY A 237 -17.81 20.42 8.33
N GLU A 238 -17.41 20.13 7.09
CA GLU A 238 -17.66 18.87 6.39
C GLU A 238 -16.40 18.01 6.34
N LEU A 239 -16.47 16.80 6.91
CA LEU A 239 -15.50 15.74 6.66
C LEU A 239 -15.97 14.92 5.46
N ARG A 240 -15.33 15.12 4.30
CA ARG A 240 -15.61 14.35 3.09
C ARG A 240 -14.62 13.20 2.95
N ILE A 241 -15.16 12.00 2.77
CA ILE A 241 -14.42 10.75 2.60
C ILE A 241 -14.80 10.19 1.24
N VAL A 242 -13.79 9.85 0.44
CA VAL A 242 -13.96 9.17 -0.84
C VAL A 242 -13.45 7.74 -0.69
N VAL A 243 -14.30 6.76 -0.96
CA VAL A 243 -13.93 5.34 -1.11
C VAL A 243 -13.78 4.96 -2.58
N ALA A 244 -12.89 4.02 -2.88
CA ALA A 244 -12.54 3.62 -4.24
C ALA A 244 -12.54 2.09 -4.42
N PRO A 245 -13.67 1.47 -4.80
CA PRO A 245 -13.80 0.01 -4.98
C PRO A 245 -12.74 -0.61 -5.88
N THR A 246 -12.35 0.11 -6.94
CA THR A 246 -11.27 -0.27 -7.88
C THR A 246 -9.90 -0.46 -7.24
N GLN A 247 -9.70 -0.02 -5.99
CA GLN A 247 -8.46 -0.19 -5.21
C GLN A 247 -8.58 -1.33 -4.17
N GLY A 248 -9.69 -2.08 -4.17
CA GLY A 248 -10.02 -3.12 -3.20
C GLY A 248 -10.02 -2.57 -1.77
N VAL A 249 -9.55 -3.37 -0.80
CA VAL A 249 -9.41 -2.96 0.62
C VAL A 249 -8.55 -1.69 0.78
N ALA A 250 -7.66 -1.37 -0.18
CA ALA A 250 -6.87 -0.13 -0.18
C ALA A 250 -7.67 1.13 -0.51
N GLY A 251 -8.90 0.96 -1.02
CA GLY A 251 -9.79 2.01 -1.47
C GLY A 251 -10.47 2.81 -0.36
N ARG A 252 -10.31 2.42 0.90
CA ARG A 252 -10.77 3.19 2.07
C ARG A 252 -9.60 3.88 2.79
N PRO A 253 -9.76 5.13 3.25
CA PRO A 253 -8.81 5.78 4.14
C PRO A 253 -8.74 5.13 5.54
N SER A 254 -7.57 5.14 6.18
CA SER A 254 -7.44 4.74 7.60
C SER A 254 -7.90 5.84 8.57
N SER A 255 -8.10 5.46 9.83
CA SER A 255 -8.29 6.38 10.95
C SER A 255 -7.14 7.38 11.07
N ALA A 256 -5.90 6.99 10.76
CA ALA A 256 -4.74 7.87 10.79
C ALA A 256 -4.79 8.94 9.69
N ARG A 257 -5.31 8.59 8.49
CA ARG A 257 -5.53 9.53 7.40
C ARG A 257 -6.70 10.47 7.68
N VAL A 258 -7.77 9.98 8.33
CA VAL A 258 -8.87 10.81 8.84
C VAL A 258 -8.37 11.79 9.91
N ILE A 259 -7.59 11.33 10.89
CA ILE A 259 -7.05 12.20 11.94
C ILE A 259 -6.23 13.34 11.35
N ARG A 260 -5.37 13.05 10.37
CA ARG A 260 -4.58 14.08 9.70
C ARG A 260 -5.40 15.13 8.96
N ALA A 261 -6.57 14.80 8.43
CA ALA A 261 -7.42 15.78 7.76
C ALA A 261 -7.92 16.90 8.71
N PHE A 262 -8.04 16.62 10.01
CA PHE A 262 -8.41 17.62 11.03
C PHE A 262 -7.23 18.42 11.58
N LEU A 263 -6.00 17.94 11.40
CA LEU A 263 -4.81 18.64 11.90
C LEU A 263 -4.34 19.67 10.86
N PRO A 264 -3.74 20.80 11.30
CA PRO A 264 -3.02 21.67 10.39
C PRO A 264 -2.03 20.84 9.58
N GLN A 265 -2.08 20.92 8.25
CA GLN A 265 -0.99 20.41 7.45
C GLN A 265 0.19 21.34 7.70
N ASP A 266 1.36 20.80 8.05
CA ASP A 266 2.58 21.56 7.91
C ASP A 266 2.64 22.05 6.45
N PRO A 267 2.91 23.35 6.20
CA PRO A 267 2.99 23.84 4.84
C PRO A 267 4.07 23.03 4.10
N THR A 268 3.67 22.37 3.02
CA THR A 268 4.59 21.61 2.17
C THR A 268 5.80 22.50 1.88
N PRO A 269 7.04 22.11 2.27
CA PRO A 269 8.21 22.92 1.95
C PRO A 269 8.32 22.98 0.43
N GLY A 270 7.98 24.14 -0.14
CA GLY A 270 7.78 24.28 -1.57
C GLY A 270 9.06 24.02 -2.34
N ARG A 271 9.03 22.99 -3.20
CA ARG A 271 9.95 22.71 -4.32
C ARG A 271 9.35 21.63 -5.20
#